data_AF-A0A954MC11-F1
#
_entry.id   AF-A0A954MC11-F1
#
_cell.length_a   1.000
_cell.length_b   1.000
_cell.length_c   1.000
_cell.angle_alpha   90.00
_cell.angle_beta   90.00
_cell.angle_gamma   90.00
#
_symmetry.space_group_name_H-M   'P 1'
#
loop_
_entity.id
_entity.type
_entity.pdbx_description
1 polymer ?
#
loop_
_entity_poly.entity_id
_entity_poly.type
_entity_poly.pdbx_seq_one_letter_code
_entity_poly.pdbx_strand_id
1 'polypeptide(L)' 'MTIDKSLKKPSGVVRARNVLKRGERIAILKAQDRWSDSQGVLGLPKVRVFKATTGKKAKKTKEDAGK' A
#
# COMPACT_ATOMS: atom_id res chain seq x y z
N MET A 1 5.76 37.49 1.28
CA MET A 1 6.25 36.80 0.06
C MET A 1 5.18 35.83 -0.41
N THR A 2 4.30 36.27 -1.31
CA THR A 2 3.25 35.44 -1.90
C THR A 2 3.76 34.74 -3.15
N ILE A 3 3.62 33.42 -3.22
CA ILE A 3 4.01 32.64 -4.41
C ILE A 3 2.84 32.65 -5.42
N ASP A 4 3.16 32.82 -6.70
CA ASP A 4 2.16 32.75 -7.76
C ASP A 4 1.60 31.31 -7.88
N LYS A 5 0.31 31.20 -8.26
CA LYS A 5 -0.38 29.90 -8.35
C LYS A 5 0.27 28.96 -9.36
N SER A 6 0.86 29.49 -10.44
CA SER A 6 1.59 28.69 -11.44
C SER A 6 2.90 28.11 -10.89
N LEU A 7 3.52 28.78 -9.91
CA LEU A 7 4.76 28.34 -9.26
C LEU A 7 4.51 27.37 -8.10
N LYS A 8 3.23 27.16 -7.74
CA LYS A 8 2.87 26.21 -6.68
C LYS A 8 3.05 24.78 -7.20
N LYS A 9 4.06 24.08 -6.67
CA LYS A 9 4.22 22.64 -6.94
C LYS A 9 2.94 21.89 -6.55
N PRO A 10 2.42 20.98 -7.40
CA PRO A 10 1.30 20.15 -7.01
C PRO A 10 1.67 19.34 -5.77
N SER A 11 0.71 19.17 -4.86
CA SER A 11 0.89 18.49 -3.58
C SER A 11 1.23 17.00 -3.77
N GLY A 12 2.49 16.68 -4.01
CA GLY A 12 2.99 15.30 -4.07
C GLY A 12 2.26 14.38 -5.05
N VAL A 13 2.55 13.08 -4.95
CA VAL A 13 1.87 12.06 -5.75
C VAL A 13 0.53 11.74 -5.09
N VAL A 14 -0.56 12.29 -5.64
CA VAL A 14 -1.94 12.01 -5.19
C VAL A 14 -2.38 10.58 -5.56
N ARG A 15 -1.72 9.96 -6.54
CA ARG A 15 -2.07 8.63 -7.07
C ARG A 15 -1.37 7.51 -6.32
N ALA A 16 -2.00 6.33 -6.28
CA ALA A 16 -1.33 5.12 -5.81
C ALA A 16 -0.09 4.83 -6.68
N ARG A 17 1.06 4.57 -6.05
CA ARG A 17 2.31 4.23 -6.75
C ARG A 17 2.28 2.78 -7.25
N ASN A 18 2.91 2.52 -8.40
CA ASN A 18 2.96 1.18 -9.01
C ASN A 18 4.00 0.25 -8.36
N VAL A 19 4.98 0.81 -7.62
CA VAL A 19 6.01 0.03 -6.92
C VAL A 19 6.03 0.46 -5.46
N LEU A 20 5.82 -0.51 -4.58
CA LEU A 20 5.86 -0.31 -3.14
C LEU A 20 7.30 -0.17 -2.66
N LYS A 21 7.50 0.64 -1.62
CA LYS A 21 8.77 0.73 -0.92
C LYS A 21 9.13 -0.63 -0.34
N ARG A 22 10.41 -0.81 -0.06
CA ARG A 22 10.92 -2.08 0.45
C ARG A 22 10.26 -2.52 1.76
N GLY A 23 10.14 -1.62 2.73
CA GLY A 23 9.44 -1.90 3.99
C GLY A 23 7.98 -2.27 3.82
N GLU A 24 7.28 -1.61 2.88
CA GLU A 24 5.88 -1.93 2.53
C GLU A 24 5.77 -3.36 1.96
N ARG A 25 6.73 -3.79 1.13
CA ARG A 25 6.77 -5.17 0.62
C ARG A 25 7.05 -6.19 1.72
N ILE A 26 7.99 -5.90 2.63
CA ILE A 26 8.30 -6.78 3.78
C ILE A 26 7.05 -6.95 4.65
N ALA A 27 6.34 -5.87 4.96
CA ALA A 27 5.11 -5.93 5.76
C ALA A 27 4.04 -6.83 5.11
N ILE A 28 3.86 -6.74 3.79
CA ILE A 28 2.91 -7.61 3.07
C ILE A 28 3.38 -9.07 3.04
N LEU A 29 4.68 -9.32 2.86
CA LEU A 29 5.23 -10.68 2.89
C LEU A 29 5.14 -11.31 4.28
N LYS A 30 5.32 -10.52 5.35
CA LYS A 30 5.07 -10.93 6.74
C LYS A 30 3.61 -11.30 6.95
N ALA A 31 2.67 -10.49 6.46
CA ALA A 31 1.24 -10.79 6.53
C ALA A 31 0.80 -12.01 5.69
N GLN A 32 1.68 -12.54 4.82
CA GLN A 32 1.43 -13.72 3.99
C GLN A 32 2.24 -14.93 4.45
N ASP A 33 2.93 -14.84 5.59
CA ASP A 33 3.83 -15.88 6.12
C ASP A 33 4.92 -16.33 5.13
N ARG A 34 5.30 -15.44 4.20
CA ARG A 34 6.35 -15.67 3.17
C ARG A 34 7.67 -14.97 3.48
N TRP A 35 7.76 -14.30 4.62
CA TRP A 35 8.96 -13.59 5.06
C TRP A 35 9.58 -14.27 6.28
N SER A 36 10.87 -14.57 6.22
CA SER A 36 11.68 -14.95 7.38
C SER A 36 12.77 -13.91 7.62
N ASP A 37 13.17 -13.70 8.88
CA ASP A 37 14.20 -12.71 9.21
C ASP A 37 15.61 -13.12 8.76
N SER A 38 15.79 -14.37 8.33
CA SER A 38 16.98 -14.84 7.62
C SER A 38 17.02 -14.41 6.14
N GLN A 39 15.90 -13.95 5.58
CA GLN A 39 15.84 -13.48 4.20
C GLN A 39 16.43 -12.07 4.09
N GLY A 40 17.27 -11.86 3.09
CA GLY A 40 17.91 -10.58 2.83
C GLY A 40 16.91 -9.49 2.44
N VAL A 41 17.29 -8.25 2.73
CA VAL A 41 16.55 -7.03 2.37
C VAL A 41 16.63 -6.76 0.83
N LEU A 42 17.54 -7.44 0.13
CA LEU A 42 17.70 -7.39 -1.32
C LEU A 42 17.00 -8.59 -1.98
N GLY A 43 16.49 -8.41 -3.21
CA GLY A 43 15.87 -9.52 -3.96
C GLY A 43 14.45 -9.93 -3.53
N LEU A 44 13.75 -9.09 -2.75
CA LEU A 44 12.39 -9.37 -2.27
C LEU A 44 11.42 -9.81 -3.40
N PRO A 45 10.62 -10.88 -3.17
CA PRO A 45 9.55 -11.29 -4.08
C PRO A 45 8.61 -10.14 -4.49
N LYS A 46 8.09 -10.21 -5.71
CA LYS A 46 7.19 -9.18 -6.23
C LYS A 46 5.82 -9.28 -5.55
N VAL A 47 5.43 -8.20 -4.89
CA VAL A 47 4.13 -8.09 -4.21
C VAL A 47 3.15 -7.31 -5.08
N ARG A 48 1.88 -7.73 -5.11
CA ARG A 48 0.81 -7.05 -5.85
C ARG A 48 0.47 -5.71 -5.19
N VAL A 49 0.36 -4.64 -5.98
CA VAL A 49 -0.14 -3.35 -5.50
C VAL A 49 -1.66 -3.39 -5.46
N PHE A 50 -2.23 -3.23 -4.27
CA PHE A 50 -3.68 -3.12 -4.11
C PHE A 50 -4.13 -1.72 -4.52
N LYS A 51 -4.93 -1.63 -5.59
CA LYS A 51 -5.59 -0.39 -6.00
C LYS A 51 -7.01 -0.43 -5.44
N ALA A 52 -7.26 0.31 -4.37
CA ALA A 52 -8.61 0.45 -3.85
C ALA A 52 -9.47 1.18 -4.89
N THR A 53 -10.47 0.50 -5.44
CA THR A 53 -11.48 1.15 -6.28
C THR A 53 -12.52 1.77 -5.36
N THR A 54 -12.39 3.07 -5.08
CA THR A 54 -13.41 3.83 -4.35
C THR A 54 -14.71 3.79 -5.16
N GLY A 55 -15.70 3.01 -4.71
CA GLY A 55 -16.97 2.86 -5.44
C GLY A 55 -17.89 1.72 -4.99
N LYS A 56 -17.39 0.69 -4.27
CA LYS A 56 -18.28 -0.32 -3.66
C LYS A 56 -18.72 0.13 -2.27
N LYS A 57 -19.99 0.51 -2.12
CA LYS A 57 -20.66 0.65 -0.82
C LYS A 57 -20.48 -0.66 -0.04
N ALA A 58 -20.04 -0.57 1.21
CA ALA A 58 -19.90 -1.73 2.08
C ALA A 58 -21.27 -2.41 2.28
N LYS A 59 -21.40 -3.67 1.85
CA LYS A 59 -22.50 -4.52 2.31
C LYS A 59 -22.14 -4.99 3.72
N LYS A 60 -22.91 -4.54 4.71
CA LYS A 60 -22.87 -5.08 6.07
C LYS A 60 -23.29 -6.56 6.04
N THR A 61 -22.45 -7.41 6.61
CA THR A 61 -22.77 -8.73 7.21
C THR A 61 -21.71 -8.85 8.32
N LYS A 62 -21.97 -8.52 9.59
CA LYS A 62 -22.63 -9.32 10.63
C LYS A 62 -22.40 -10.84 10.49
N GLU A 63 -21.74 -11.38 11.53
CA GLU A 63 -21.63 -12.78 11.98
C GLU A 63 -20.72 -13.65 11.09
N ASP A 64 -19.64 -14.23 11.61
CA ASP A 64 -19.69 -15.32 12.57
C ASP A 64 -18.51 -15.35 13.56
N ALA A 65 -18.82 -15.77 14.79
CA ALA A 65 -17.90 -16.04 15.87
C ALA A 65 -17.63 -17.55 15.92
N GLY A 66 -16.37 -17.93 16.17
CA GLY A 66 -16.04 -19.25 16.72
C GLY A 66 -15.70 -20.35 15.72
N LYS A 67 -14.40 -20.63 15.59
CA LYS A 67 -13.81 -21.91 16.04
C LYS A 67 -12.29 -21.76 16.12
#